data_AF-A0A3P7DTS7-F1
#
_entry.id   AF-A0A3P7DTS7-F1
#
_cell.length_a   1.000
_cell.length_b   1.000
_cell.length_c   1.000
_cell.angle_alpha   90.00
_cell.angle_beta   90.00
_cell.angle_gamma   90.00
#
_symmetry.space_group_name_H-M   'P 1'
#
loop_
_entity.id
_entity.type
_entity.pdbx_description
1 polymer ?
#
loop_
_entity_poly.entity_id
_entity_poly.type
_entity_poly.pdbx_seq_one_letter_code
_entity_poly.pdbx_strand_id
1 'polypeptide(L)'
;MIEHKSHPTGFNSMKATHTRFPSSPFDAPTLLTSQTICHNGGGRSGAFLALDANLELLKKTGQIDVYEYGKILINARPHLIDSVDQYQFIYDALAEAVLCNIEPIEMWKLKKRSSMYKAKKNRQVMEAQVANEVKLLVMLTPTLRIGDCAGGHRLENRGKNRDVMVVPRRFLYYIISF
;
A
#
# COMPACT_ATOMS: atom_id res chain seq x y z
N MET A 1 19.69 -40.54 -41.47
CA MET A 1 19.95 -41.70 -40.60
C MET A 1 19.61 -41.30 -39.18
N ILE A 2 18.62 -41.97 -38.60
CA ILE A 2 18.21 -41.80 -37.21
C ILE A 2 19.13 -42.70 -36.37
N GLU A 3 20.00 -42.13 -35.54
CA GLU A 3 20.73 -42.88 -34.53
C GLU A 3 19.91 -42.94 -33.25
N HIS A 4 19.34 -44.12 -33.00
CA HIS A 4 18.91 -44.56 -31.68
C HIS A 4 20.16 -44.94 -30.85
N LYS A 5 20.34 -44.32 -29.68
CA LYS A 5 21.13 -44.91 -28.58
C LYS A 5 20.33 -44.83 -27.28
N SER A 6 19.98 -46.01 -26.80
CA SER A 6 19.26 -46.32 -25.56
C SER A 6 20.21 -46.79 -24.46
N HIS A 7 19.96 -46.33 -23.22
CA HIS A 7 20.35 -46.87 -21.90
C HIS A 7 21.84 -46.84 -21.46
N PRO A 8 22.14 -46.59 -20.15
CA PRO A 8 21.64 -47.26 -18.92
C PRO A 8 21.06 -46.31 -17.85
N THR A 9 19.96 -46.60 -17.13
CA THR A 9 19.79 -47.43 -15.91
C THR A 9 20.66 -47.06 -14.69
N GLY A 10 20.03 -46.42 -13.70
CA GLY A 10 20.11 -46.76 -12.27
C GLY A 10 21.37 -46.35 -11.49
N PHE A 11 21.30 -45.22 -10.77
CA PHE A 11 22.14 -45.03 -9.58
C PHE A 11 21.28 -44.77 -8.34
N ASN A 12 21.23 -45.84 -7.55
CA ASN A 12 20.69 -46.06 -6.22
C ASN A 12 20.70 -44.88 -5.21
N SER A 13 19.55 -44.74 -4.54
CA SER A 13 19.38 -44.67 -3.09
C SER A 13 20.39 -43.82 -2.29
N MET A 14 20.13 -42.52 -2.21
CA MET A 14 20.71 -41.70 -1.14
C MET A 14 19.86 -41.88 0.13
N LYS A 15 20.45 -42.65 1.03
CA LYS A 15 19.90 -43.10 2.31
C LYS A 15 19.24 -41.97 3.10
N ALA A 16 18.05 -42.25 3.62
CA ALA A 16 17.40 -41.47 4.65
C ALA A 16 18.34 -41.36 5.86
N THR A 17 19.06 -40.24 5.97
CA THR A 17 19.84 -39.92 7.15
C THR A 17 18.85 -39.60 8.26
N HIS A 18 18.72 -40.56 9.17
CA HIS A 18 17.96 -40.51 10.40
C HIS A 18 18.41 -39.31 11.26
N THR A 19 17.84 -38.13 11.02
CA THR A 19 18.06 -36.95 11.85
C THR A 19 17.41 -37.21 13.20
N ARG A 20 18.28 -37.54 14.15
CA ARG A 20 18.00 -37.84 15.55
C ARG A 20 17.20 -36.68 16.15
N PHE A 21 15.96 -36.94 16.56
CA PHE A 21 15.17 -35.98 17.34
C PHE A 21 15.96 -35.62 18.61
N PRO A 22 16.17 -34.33 18.92
CA PRO A 22 16.94 -33.94 20.09
C PRO A 22 16.20 -34.33 21.37
N SER A 23 16.90 -35.04 22.25
CA SER A 23 16.37 -35.62 23.49
C SER A 23 16.40 -34.67 24.70
N SER A 24 16.66 -33.38 24.48
CA SER A 24 16.67 -32.39 25.55
C SER A 24 16.13 -31.04 25.04
N PRO A 25 15.27 -30.36 25.81
CA PRO A 25 14.68 -29.07 25.40
C PRO A 25 15.67 -27.91 25.36
N PHE A 26 16.92 -28.10 25.79
CA PHE A 26 17.96 -27.06 25.81
C PHE A 26 18.88 -27.07 24.59
N ASP A 27 18.81 -28.09 23.72
CA ASP A 27 19.65 -28.19 22.52
C ASP A 27 18.96 -27.74 21.22
N ALA A 28 17.74 -27.20 21.30
CA ALA A 28 17.20 -26.45 20.17
C ALA A 28 17.98 -25.13 20.09
N PRO A 29 18.77 -24.87 19.03
CA PRO A 29 19.34 -23.55 18.85
C PRO A 29 18.17 -22.59 18.87
N THR A 30 18.23 -21.60 19.74
CA THR A 30 17.28 -20.50 19.90
C THR A 30 16.75 -20.06 18.53
N LEU A 31 15.70 -20.75 18.06
CA LEU A 31 14.95 -20.46 16.86
C LEU A 31 14.04 -19.30 17.22
N LEU A 32 14.66 -18.18 17.58
CA LEU A 32 14.06 -16.86 17.73
C LEU A 32 13.91 -16.20 16.34
N THR A 33 13.83 -17.01 15.29
CA THR A 33 13.76 -16.57 13.91
C THR A 33 12.49 -17.14 13.28
N SER A 34 11.43 -16.32 13.22
CA SER A 34 10.40 -16.27 12.15
C SER A 34 8.98 -15.94 12.64
N GLN A 35 8.66 -15.95 13.94
CA GLN A 35 7.28 -15.61 14.36
C GLN A 35 6.99 -14.12 14.56
N THR A 36 8.01 -13.26 14.64
CA THR A 36 7.81 -11.83 14.97
C THR A 36 7.61 -10.89 13.78
N ILE A 37 7.83 -11.34 12.53
CA ILE A 37 7.65 -10.47 11.35
C ILE A 37 6.21 -10.54 10.80
N CYS A 38 5.40 -11.54 11.19
CA CYS A 38 4.13 -11.84 10.53
C CYS A 38 2.89 -11.85 11.44
N HIS A 39 3.00 -11.71 12.77
CA HIS A 39 1.82 -11.78 13.66
C HIS A 39 0.81 -10.65 13.39
N ASN A 40 1.29 -9.43 13.10
CA ASN A 40 0.44 -8.26 12.84
C ASN A 40 0.30 -7.90 11.34
N GLY A 41 0.85 -8.73 10.46
CA GLY A 41 0.74 -8.53 9.01
C GLY A 41 -0.66 -8.82 8.46
N GLY A 42 -1.42 -9.69 9.15
CA GLY A 42 -2.79 -10.05 8.78
C GLY A 42 -3.72 -8.84 8.70
N GLY A 43 -3.68 -7.98 9.73
CA GLY A 43 -4.54 -6.80 9.82
C GLY A 43 -4.40 -5.79 8.68
N ARG A 44 -3.15 -5.42 8.34
CA ARG A 44 -2.90 -4.43 7.26
C ARG A 44 -3.19 -5.01 5.89
N SER A 45 -2.79 -6.26 5.65
CA SER A 45 -3.10 -6.95 4.39
C SER A 45 -4.60 -7.16 4.24
N GLY A 46 -5.33 -7.46 5.30
CA GLY A 46 -6.79 -7.57 5.29
C GLY A 46 -7.48 -6.27 4.98
N ALA A 47 -7.07 -5.18 5.63
CA ALA A 47 -7.61 -3.87 5.33
C ALA A 47 -7.37 -3.48 3.86
N PHE A 48 -6.18 -3.78 3.33
CA PHE A 48 -5.87 -3.55 1.92
C PHE A 48 -6.74 -4.42 0.98
N LEU A 49 -6.88 -5.72 1.26
CA LEU A 49 -7.71 -6.61 0.44
C LEU A 49 -9.19 -6.22 0.48
N ALA A 50 -9.70 -5.84 1.66
CA ALA A 50 -11.07 -5.37 1.82
C ALA A 50 -11.31 -4.08 1.03
N LEU A 51 -10.36 -3.14 1.08
CA LEU A 51 -10.41 -1.89 0.35
C LEU A 51 -10.41 -2.14 -1.17
N ASP A 52 -9.44 -2.92 -1.67
CA ASP A 52 -9.30 -3.24 -3.10
C ASP A 52 -10.56 -3.93 -3.66
N ALA A 53 -11.06 -4.94 -2.94
CA ALA A 53 -12.27 -5.66 -3.35
C ALA A 53 -13.52 -4.76 -3.36
N ASN A 54 -13.66 -3.86 -2.38
CA ASN A 54 -14.76 -2.89 -2.34
C ASN A 54 -14.64 -1.82 -3.42
N LEU A 55 -13.43 -1.39 -3.78
CA LEU A 55 -13.22 -0.47 -4.90
C LEU A 55 -13.59 -1.12 -6.24
N GLU A 56 -13.29 -2.41 -6.43
CA GLU A 56 -13.78 -3.14 -7.59
C GLU A 56 -15.30 -3.29 -7.61
N LEU A 57 -15.91 -3.60 -6.45
CA LEU A 57 -17.37 -3.70 -6.31
C LEU A 57 -18.04 -2.36 -6.66
N LEU A 58 -17.50 -1.26 -6.15
CA LEU A 58 -17.97 0.10 -6.42
C LEU A 58 -17.93 0.41 -7.91
N LYS A 59 -16.84 0.06 -8.61
CA LYS A 59 -16.74 0.27 -10.07
C LYS A 59 -17.74 -0.55 -10.88
N LYS A 60 -18.01 -1.79 -10.46
CA LYS A 60 -18.87 -2.74 -11.20
C LYS A 60 -20.36 -2.54 -10.92
N THR A 61 -20.72 -2.20 -9.68
CA THR A 61 -22.12 -2.21 -9.21
C THR A 61 -22.59 -0.89 -8.61
N GLY A 62 -21.68 0.05 -8.34
CA GLY A 62 -21.99 1.28 -7.62
C GLY A 62 -22.25 1.08 -6.12
N GLN A 63 -21.99 -0.12 -5.58
CA GLN A 63 -22.24 -0.46 -4.18
C GLN A 63 -20.94 -0.76 -3.44
N ILE A 64 -21.00 -0.63 -2.11
CA ILE A 64 -19.91 -0.91 -1.18
C ILE A 64 -20.47 -1.79 -0.07
N ASP A 65 -19.75 -2.86 0.27
CA ASP A 65 -20.10 -3.75 1.37
C ASP A 65 -18.84 -4.12 2.17
N VAL A 66 -18.48 -3.29 3.13
CA VAL A 66 -17.28 -3.54 3.95
C VAL A 66 -17.48 -4.73 4.89
N TYR A 67 -18.69 -4.93 5.40
CA TYR A 67 -18.95 -5.91 6.45
C TYR A 67 -18.96 -7.34 5.90
N GLU A 68 -19.65 -7.57 4.79
CA GLU A 68 -19.70 -8.90 4.18
C GLU A 68 -18.33 -9.30 3.64
N TYR A 69 -17.60 -8.38 3.00
CA TYR A 69 -16.22 -8.65 2.59
C TYR A 69 -15.29 -8.90 3.78
N GLY A 70 -15.47 -8.18 4.89
CA GLY A 70 -14.74 -8.45 6.12
C GLY A 70 -14.96 -9.87 6.64
N LYS A 71 -16.22 -10.35 6.64
CA LYS A 71 -16.53 -11.75 6.99
C LYS A 71 -15.89 -12.76 6.04
N ILE A 72 -16.00 -12.54 4.74
CA ILE A 72 -15.41 -13.42 3.71
C ILE A 72 -13.90 -13.54 3.96
N LEU A 73 -13.23 -12.43 4.24
CA LEU A 73 -11.79 -12.40 4.52
C LEU A 73 -11.42 -13.12 5.82
N ILE A 74 -12.16 -12.89 6.91
CA ILE A 74 -11.93 -13.58 8.20
C ILE A 74 -12.16 -15.09 8.07
N ASN A 75 -13.18 -15.51 7.30
CA ASN A 75 -13.46 -16.91 7.03
C ASN A 75 -12.36 -17.56 6.18
N ALA A 76 -11.79 -16.83 5.21
CA ALA A 76 -10.68 -17.33 4.39
C ALA A 76 -9.37 -17.41 5.17
N ARG A 77 -9.10 -16.43 6.06
CA ARG A 77 -7.96 -16.41 6.95
C ARG A 77 -8.34 -15.72 8.27
N PRO A 78 -8.35 -16.46 9.40
CA PRO A 78 -8.58 -15.85 10.70
C PRO A 78 -7.59 -14.72 10.96
N HIS A 79 -8.03 -13.70 11.71
CA HIS A 79 -7.21 -12.56 12.12
C HIS A 79 -6.76 -11.61 11.00
N LEU A 80 -7.53 -11.56 9.90
CA LEU A 80 -7.25 -10.64 8.80
C LEU A 80 -7.84 -9.24 9.04
N ILE A 81 -8.99 -9.14 9.71
CA ILE A 81 -9.54 -7.87 10.19
C ILE A 81 -10.02 -8.10 11.63
N ASP A 82 -9.27 -7.58 12.60
CA ASP A 82 -9.50 -7.87 14.03
C ASP A 82 -9.87 -6.64 14.86
N SER A 83 -9.65 -5.43 14.33
CA SER A 83 -9.89 -4.20 15.07
C SER A 83 -10.98 -3.35 14.41
N VAL A 84 -11.76 -2.67 15.25
CA VAL A 84 -12.68 -1.60 14.82
C VAL A 84 -11.93 -0.52 14.06
N ASP A 85 -10.69 -0.21 14.44
CA ASP A 85 -9.86 0.79 13.75
C ASP A 85 -9.56 0.41 12.30
N GLN A 86 -9.43 -0.89 12.01
CA GLN A 86 -9.21 -1.38 10.65
C GLN A 86 -10.49 -1.23 9.81
N TYR A 87 -11.65 -1.56 10.38
CA TYR A 87 -12.93 -1.30 9.73
C TYR A 87 -13.14 0.20 9.48
N GLN A 88 -12.89 1.04 10.48
CA GLN A 88 -12.99 2.49 10.35
C GLN A 88 -12.06 3.00 9.24
N PHE A 89 -10.81 2.55 9.20
CA PHE A 89 -9.88 2.90 8.12
C PHE A 89 -10.42 2.52 6.74
N ILE A 90 -11.01 1.33 6.59
CA ILE A 90 -11.59 0.90 5.31
C ILE A 90 -12.79 1.78 4.93
N TYR A 91 -13.68 2.08 5.87
CA TYR A 91 -14.82 2.98 5.63
C TYR A 91 -14.36 4.38 5.23
N ASP A 92 -13.41 4.96 5.96
CA ASP A 92 -12.87 6.29 5.69
C ASP A 92 -12.22 6.31 4.29
N ALA A 93 -11.33 5.35 3.99
CA ALA A 93 -10.67 5.26 2.69
C ALA A 93 -11.64 5.09 1.50
N LEU A 94 -12.71 4.30 1.69
CA LEU A 94 -13.75 4.13 0.67
C LEU A 94 -14.59 5.39 0.51
N ALA A 95 -14.95 6.07 1.60
CA ALA A 95 -15.65 7.34 1.55
C ALA A 95 -14.82 8.41 0.84
N GLU A 96 -13.51 8.47 1.11
CA GLU A 96 -12.58 9.34 0.39
C GLU A 96 -12.53 9.01 -1.10
N ALA A 97 -12.48 7.73 -1.47
CA ALA A 97 -12.47 7.30 -2.86
C ALA A 97 -13.76 7.72 -3.61
N VAL A 98 -14.92 7.56 -2.97
CA VAL A 98 -16.21 8.00 -3.52
C VAL A 98 -16.29 9.52 -3.65
N LEU A 99 -15.82 10.26 -2.65
CA LEU A 99 -15.84 11.73 -2.66
C LEU A 99 -14.91 12.31 -3.72
N CYS A 100 -13.72 11.72 -3.88
CA CYS A 100 -12.74 12.15 -4.88
C CYS A 100 -13.26 11.93 -6.30
N ASN A 101 -13.80 10.74 -6.59
CA ASN A 101 -14.24 10.33 -7.92
C ASN A 101 -13.26 10.75 -9.04
N ILE A 102 -11.95 10.59 -8.77
CA ILE A 102 -10.90 11.08 -9.67
C ILE A 102 -10.58 9.99 -10.70
N GLU A 103 -10.80 10.32 -11.96
CA GLU A 103 -10.33 9.52 -13.08
C GLU A 103 -8.82 9.70 -13.26
N PRO A 104 -8.03 8.61 -13.32
CA PRO A 104 -6.60 8.67 -13.61
C PRO A 104 -6.34 9.44 -14.92
N ILE A 105 -5.44 10.42 -14.86
CA ILE A 105 -5.03 11.16 -16.06
C ILE A 105 -3.88 10.42 -16.74
N GLU A 106 -4.18 9.82 -17.88
CA GLU A 106 -3.18 9.22 -18.75
C GLU A 106 -2.03 10.18 -19.10
N MET A 107 -0.80 9.69 -19.05
CA MET A 107 0.42 10.50 -19.21
C MET A 107 0.41 11.34 -20.50
N TRP A 108 -0.07 10.78 -21.62
CA TRP A 108 -0.13 11.50 -22.90
C TRP A 108 -1.15 12.65 -22.90
N LYS A 109 -2.20 12.58 -22.07
CA LYS A 109 -3.21 13.65 -21.93
C LYS A 109 -2.64 14.85 -21.17
N LEU A 110 -1.57 14.68 -20.38
CA LEU A 110 -0.96 15.76 -19.60
C LEU A 110 -0.39 16.88 -20.48
N LYS A 111 0.20 16.58 -21.64
CA LYS A 111 0.70 17.62 -22.56
C LYS A 111 -0.41 18.52 -23.11
N LYS A 112 -1.59 17.93 -23.36
CA LYS A 112 -2.78 18.68 -23.77
C LYS A 112 -3.30 19.52 -22.61
N ARG A 113 -3.34 18.95 -21.40
CA ARG A 113 -3.75 19.66 -20.17
C ARG A 113 -2.83 20.84 -19.85
N SER A 114 -1.51 20.68 -20.02
CA SER A 114 -0.55 21.78 -19.81
C SER A 114 -0.65 22.86 -20.88
N SER A 115 -0.91 22.51 -22.14
CA SER A 115 -1.07 23.50 -23.21
C SER A 115 -2.34 24.36 -23.05
N MET A 116 -3.38 23.84 -22.39
CA MET A 116 -4.60 24.59 -22.09
C MET A 116 -4.34 25.85 -21.24
N TYR A 117 -3.32 25.86 -20.38
CA TYR A 117 -2.96 27.04 -19.60
C TYR A 117 -2.46 28.23 -20.44
N LYS A 118 -2.09 28.01 -21.71
CA LYS A 118 -1.61 29.09 -22.60
C LYS A 118 -2.72 30.04 -23.04
N ALA A 119 -3.95 29.54 -23.23
CA ALA A 119 -5.06 30.35 -23.72
C ALA A 119 -5.91 30.89 -22.54
N LYS A 120 -6.17 32.20 -22.50
CA LYS A 120 -6.88 32.86 -21.38
C LYS A 120 -8.23 32.22 -21.04
N LYS A 121 -9.04 31.86 -22.04
CA LYS A 121 -10.34 31.19 -21.86
C LYS A 121 -10.19 29.82 -21.20
N ASN A 122 -9.25 29.01 -21.69
CA ASN A 122 -9.00 27.67 -21.16
C ASN A 122 -8.39 27.73 -19.76
N ARG A 123 -7.57 28.75 -19.48
CA ARG A 123 -6.98 28.99 -18.16
C ARG A 123 -8.05 29.22 -17.10
N GLN A 124 -9.11 29.98 -17.37
CA GLN A 124 -10.19 30.20 -16.39
C GLN A 124 -10.92 28.89 -16.03
N VAL A 125 -11.24 28.07 -17.04
CA VAL A 125 -11.87 26.76 -16.83
C VAL A 125 -10.97 25.86 -16.00
N MET A 126 -9.67 25.90 -16.29
CA MET A 126 -8.66 25.10 -15.62
C MET A 126 -8.43 25.55 -14.16
N GLU A 127 -8.38 26.85 -13.91
CA GLU A 127 -8.28 27.43 -12.56
C GLU A 127 -9.50 27.06 -11.71
N ALA A 128 -10.71 27.06 -12.30
CA ALA A 128 -11.92 26.61 -11.60
C ALA A 128 -11.88 25.11 -11.28
N GLN A 129 -11.41 24.27 -12.21
CA GLN A 129 -11.24 22.84 -11.98
C GLN A 129 -10.20 22.59 -10.86
N VAL A 130 -9.04 23.25 -10.94
CA VAL A 130 -7.99 23.12 -9.92
C VAL A 130 -8.47 23.65 -8.57
N ALA A 131 -9.26 24.73 -8.52
CA ALA A 131 -9.81 25.23 -7.28
C ALA A 131 -10.73 24.20 -6.60
N ASN A 132 -11.52 23.45 -7.39
CA ASN A 132 -12.33 22.36 -6.86
C ASN A 132 -11.46 21.19 -6.34
N GLU A 133 -10.43 20.79 -7.10
CA GLU A 133 -9.47 19.75 -6.67
C GLU A 133 -8.74 20.17 -5.39
N VAL A 134 -8.28 21.41 -5.30
CA VAL A 134 -7.63 21.97 -4.09
C VAL A 134 -8.60 22.00 -2.91
N LYS A 135 -9.87 22.37 -3.13
CA LYS A 135 -10.88 22.34 -2.07
C LYS A 135 -11.08 20.94 -1.51
N LEU A 136 -11.18 19.92 -2.38
CA LEU A 136 -11.25 18.51 -1.96
C LEU A 136 -10.00 18.12 -1.16
N LEU A 137 -8.81 18.45 -1.65
CA LEU A 137 -7.55 18.14 -0.96
C LEU A 137 -7.46 18.78 0.43
N VAL A 138 -7.94 20.01 0.60
CA VAL A 138 -7.96 20.69 1.90
C VAL A 138 -8.98 20.06 2.87
N MET A 139 -10.09 19.51 2.36
CA MET A 139 -11.05 18.80 3.21
C MET A 139 -10.52 17.45 3.67
N LEU A 140 -9.80 16.74 2.81
CA LEU A 140 -9.28 15.40 3.10
C LEU A 140 -7.95 15.44 3.87
N THR A 141 -7.07 16.38 3.53
CA THR A 141 -5.75 16.49 4.15
C THR A 141 -5.75 17.55 5.24
N PRO A 142 -5.57 17.18 6.52
CA PRO A 142 -5.52 18.16 7.60
C PRO A 142 -4.31 19.09 7.42
N THR A 143 -4.53 20.40 7.62
CA THR A 143 -3.47 21.41 7.58
C THR A 143 -2.37 21.06 8.57
N LEU A 144 -1.14 20.93 8.07
CA LEU A 144 0.04 20.65 8.88
C LEU A 144 0.37 21.84 9.77
N ARG A 145 0.53 21.60 11.08
CA ARG A 145 1.08 22.61 11.98
C ARG A 145 2.60 22.61 11.87
N ILE A 146 3.25 23.73 12.18
CA ILE A 146 4.71 23.82 12.23
C ILE A 146 5.33 22.74 13.15
N GLY A 147 4.61 22.38 14.21
CA GLY A 147 4.98 21.28 15.11
C GLY A 147 5.01 19.92 14.43
N ASP A 148 4.09 19.65 13.51
CA ASP A 148 3.99 18.38 12.76
C ASP A 148 5.14 18.19 11.78
N CYS A 149 5.81 19.28 11.38
CA CYS A 149 6.94 19.29 10.45
C CYS A 149 8.28 19.60 11.13
N ALA A 150 8.31 19.75 12.46
CA ALA A 150 9.52 20.11 13.22
C ALA A 150 10.71 19.17 12.94
N GLY A 151 10.45 17.88 12.67
CA GLY A 151 11.48 16.91 12.30
C GLY A 151 12.24 17.28 11.02
N GLY A 152 11.57 17.86 10.03
CA GLY A 152 12.19 18.31 8.78
C GLY A 152 13.12 19.51 8.96
N HIS A 153 12.84 20.38 9.94
CA HIS A 153 13.64 21.60 10.19
C HIS A 153 14.89 21.39 11.06
N ARG A 154 15.09 20.17 11.59
CA ARG A 154 16.28 19.81 12.37
C ARG A 154 17.56 20.03 11.56
N LEU A 155 18.63 20.46 12.21
CA LEU A 155 19.89 20.85 11.54
C LEU A 155 20.43 19.71 10.66
N GLU A 156 20.33 18.46 11.12
CA GLU A 156 20.74 17.26 10.37
C GLU A 156 19.89 16.96 9.12
N ASN A 157 18.70 17.56 9.00
CA ASN A 157 17.77 17.35 7.88
C ASN A 157 17.67 18.53 6.93
N ARG A 158 18.15 19.73 7.31
CA ARG A 158 18.07 20.93 6.47
C ARG A 158 18.66 20.74 5.07
N GLY A 159 19.82 20.10 4.97
CA GLY A 159 20.47 19.82 3.69
C GLY A 159 19.76 18.77 2.82
N LYS A 160 18.78 18.04 3.37
CA LYS A 160 17.97 17.05 2.65
C LYS A 160 16.68 17.65 2.09
N ASN A 161 16.32 18.86 2.53
CA ASN A 161 15.11 19.52 2.07
C ASN A 161 15.42 20.38 0.84
N ARG A 162 14.70 20.14 -0.25
CA ARG A 162 14.77 21.01 -1.44
C ARG A 162 14.18 22.40 -1.19
N ASP A 163 13.16 22.47 -0.34
CA ASP A 163 12.49 23.72 0.05
C ASP A 163 12.25 23.70 1.57
N VAL A 164 12.60 24.80 2.23
CA VAL A 164 12.39 24.97 3.67
C VAL A 164 10.91 25.08 4.03
N MET A 165 10.07 25.57 3.10
CA MET A 165 8.63 25.72 3.31
C MET A 165 7.86 24.42 3.06
N VAL A 166 8.49 23.43 2.42
CA VAL A 166 7.86 22.15 2.06
C VAL A 166 8.68 21.02 2.67
N VAL A 167 8.33 20.69 3.91
CA VAL A 167 9.01 19.64 4.69
C VAL A 167 8.03 18.53 5.06
N PRO A 168 8.50 17.26 5.11
CA PRO A 168 7.64 16.12 5.43
C PRO A 168 7.13 16.18 6.88
N ARG A 169 5.94 15.61 7.12
CA ARG A 169 5.41 15.35 8.46
C ARG A 169 6.35 14.42 9.22
N ARG A 170 6.48 14.58 10.55
CA ARG A 170 7.39 13.84 11.47
C ARG A 170 7.56 12.34 11.20
N PHE A 171 6.53 11.66 10.70
CA PHE A 171 6.51 10.20 10.51
C PHE A 171 6.84 9.73 9.08
N LEU A 172 7.04 10.64 8.13
CA LEU A 172 7.45 10.28 6.77
C LEU A 172 8.98 10.26 6.71
N TYR A 173 9.53 9.08 6.99
CA TYR A 173 10.95 8.80 6.87
C TYR A 173 11.37 8.88 5.39
N TYR A 174 12.05 9.98 5.03
CA TYR A 174 13.01 10.06 3.91
C TYR A 174 12.54 10.06 2.45
N ILE A 175 11.25 10.22 2.13
CA ILE A 175 10.83 10.33 0.72
C ILE A 175 10.79 11.79 0.26
N ILE A 176 11.95 12.41 0.06
CA ILE A 176 12.12 13.53 -0.87
C ILE A 176 13.54 13.48 -1.46
N SER A 177 13.73 12.55 -2.41
CA SER A 177 14.76 12.63 -3.44
C SER A 177 14.14 12.15 -4.76
N PHE A 178 13.64 13.07 -5.56
CA PHE A 178 13.37 12.91 -6.99
C PHE A 178 13.82 14.19 -7.71
#